data_AF-F1LE49-F1
#
_entry.id   AF-F1LE49-F1
#
_cell.length_a   1.000
_cell.length_b   1.000
_cell.length_c   1.000
_cell.angle_alpha   90.00
_cell.angle_beta   90.00
_cell.angle_gamma   90.00
#
_symmetry.space_group_name_H-M   'P 1'
#
loop_
_entity.id
_entity.type
_entity.pdbx_description
1 polymer ?
#
loop_
_entity_poly.entity_id
_entity_poly.type
_entity_poly.pdbx_seq_one_letter_code
_entity_poly.pdbx_strand_id
1 'polypeptide(L)'
;MIKMNEKYAQNLERIVAERTSMLVEAQEQTDRLLCEMLPPTIAAQLKAGKPIIPRSYDSVTVAFCQIVDFGVLMGKCTPAIR
;
A
#
# COMPACT_ATOMS: atom_id res chain seq x y z
N MET A 1 30.50 -31.88 -13.96
CA MET A 1 29.47 -30.96 -14.50
C MET A 1 28.14 -31.03 -13.73
N ILE A 2 27.57 -32.21 -13.48
CA ILE A 2 26.27 -32.37 -12.77
C ILE A 2 26.22 -31.65 -11.40
N LYS A 3 27.25 -31.80 -10.55
CA LYS A 3 27.33 -31.13 -9.24
C LYS A 3 27.29 -29.59 -9.28
N MET A 4 27.72 -28.98 -10.39
CA MET A 4 27.70 -27.52 -10.56
C MET A 4 26.28 -27.04 -10.89
N ASN A 5 25.59 -27.78 -11.76
CA ASN A 5 24.20 -27.50 -12.11
C ASN A 5 23.26 -27.71 -10.92
N GLU A 6 23.49 -28.73 -10.09
CA GLU A 6 22.72 -28.95 -8.85
C GLU A 6 22.88 -27.79 -7.85
N LYS A 7 24.12 -27.33 -7.62
CA LYS A 7 24.36 -26.16 -6.76
C LYS A 7 23.70 -24.90 -7.31
N TYR A 8 23.72 -24.72 -8.62
CA TYR A 8 23.09 -23.58 -9.28
C TYR A 8 21.57 -23.63 -9.13
N ALA A 9 20.94 -24.79 -9.34
CA ALA A 9 19.51 -25.01 -9.15
C ALA A 9 19.09 -24.74 -7.70
N GLN A 10 19.81 -25.27 -6.70
CA GLN A 10 19.54 -25.02 -5.28
C GLN A 10 19.65 -23.53 -4.92
N ASN A 11 20.65 -22.83 -5.47
CA ASN A 11 20.78 -21.40 -5.23
C ASN A 11 19.62 -20.60 -5.86
N LEU A 12 19.16 -20.99 -7.05
CA LEU A 12 17.99 -20.36 -7.68
C LEU A 12 16.71 -20.60 -6.85
N GLU A 13 16.48 -21.82 -6.37
CA GLU A 13 15.34 -22.13 -5.50
C GLU A 13 15.37 -21.28 -4.21
N ARG A 14 16.54 -21.15 -3.58
CA ARG A 14 16.72 -20.29 -2.42
C ARG A 14 16.39 -18.83 -2.73
N ILE A 15 16.90 -18.30 -3.84
CA ILE A 15 16.65 -16.91 -4.25
C ILE A 15 15.16 -16.69 -4.55
N VAL A 16 14.50 -17.65 -5.20
CA VAL A 16 13.06 -17.58 -5.46
C VAL A 16 12.30 -17.54 -4.13
N ALA A 17 12.59 -18.47 -3.21
CA ALA A 17 11.94 -18.51 -1.91
C ALA A 17 12.12 -17.19 -1.11
N GLU A 18 13.34 -16.66 -1.09
CA GLU A 18 13.66 -15.39 -0.42
C GLU A 18 12.87 -14.22 -1.01
N ARG A 19 12.84 -14.10 -2.35
CA ARG A 19 12.10 -13.04 -3.03
C ARG A 19 10.59 -13.18 -2.89
N THR A 20 10.07 -14.41 -2.91
CA THR A 20 8.65 -14.68 -2.68
C THR A 20 8.25 -14.26 -1.26
N SER A 21 9.08 -14.53 -0.24
CA SER A 21 8.82 -14.07 1.13
C SER A 21 8.74 -12.54 1.23
N MET A 22 9.73 -11.84 0.67
CA MET A 22 9.74 -10.37 0.66
C MET A 22 8.53 -9.79 -0.08
N LEU A 23 8.09 -10.43 -1.16
CA LEU A 23 6.91 -10.00 -1.92
C LEU A 23 5.62 -10.15 -1.11
N VAL A 24 5.49 -11.25 -0.34
CA VAL A 24 4.34 -11.47 0.55
C VAL A 24 4.31 -10.40 1.65
N GLU A 25 5.44 -10.13 2.30
CA GLU A 25 5.53 -9.09 3.35
C GLU A 25 5.14 -7.70 2.81
N ALA A 26 5.65 -7.34 1.63
CA ALA A 26 5.32 -6.08 0.98
C ALA A 26 3.84 -6.00 0.58
N GLN A 27 3.25 -7.12 0.12
CA GLN A 27 1.84 -7.19 -0.22
C GLN A 27 0.96 -6.99 1.02
N GLU A 28 1.28 -7.64 2.14
CA GLU A 28 0.56 -7.47 3.41
C GLU A 28 0.63 -6.03 3.92
N GLN A 29 1.82 -5.42 3.86
CA GLN A 29 1.99 -4.03 4.29
C GLN A 29 1.20 -3.06 3.41
N THR A 30 1.17 -3.32 2.10
CA THR A 30 0.40 -2.52 1.14
C THR A 30 -1.10 -2.64 1.41
N ASP A 31 -1.60 -3.86 1.62
CA ASP A 31 -3.01 -4.11 1.91
C ASP A 31 -3.46 -3.48 3.22
N ARG A 32 -2.60 -3.54 4.26
CA ARG A 32 -2.85 -2.90 5.54
C ARG A 32 -2.96 -1.38 5.37
N LEU A 33 -1.98 -0.76 4.73
CA LEU A 33 -1.96 0.69 4.51
C LEU A 33 -3.19 1.15 3.71
N LEU A 34 -3.58 0.40 2.68
CA LEU A 34 -4.78 0.69 1.90
C LEU A 34 -6.04 0.72 2.77
N CYS A 35 -6.18 -0.22 3.70
CA CYS A 35 -7.33 -0.29 4.61
C CYS A 35 -7.30 0.77 5.71
N GLU A 36 -6.11 1.24 6.13
CA GLU A 36 -5.96 2.35 7.09
C GLU A 36 -6.29 3.71 6.46
N MET A 37 -6.03 3.87 5.16
CA MET A 37 -6.18 5.15 4.45
C MET A 37 -7.57 5.38 3.85
N LEU A 38 -8.30 4.31 3.54
CA LEU A 38 -9.57 4.38 2.81
C LEU A 38 -10.68 3.56 3.49
N PRO A 39 -11.95 3.97 3.36
CA PRO A 39 -13.07 3.16 3.83
C PRO A 39 -13.03 1.74 3.23
N PRO A 40 -13.45 0.70 3.98
CA PRO A 40 -13.35 -0.70 3.55
C PRO A 40 -14.01 -0.98 2.19
N THR A 41 -15.13 -0.31 1.89
CA THR A 41 -15.86 -0.44 0.63
C THR A 41 -15.09 0.09 -0.58
N ILE A 42 -14.27 1.12 -0.38
CA ILE A 42 -13.43 1.74 -1.40
C ILE A 42 -12.16 0.92 -1.60
N ALA A 43 -11.51 0.50 -0.50
CA ALA A 43 -10.34 -0.37 -0.54
C ALA A 43 -10.63 -1.70 -1.27
N ALA A 44 -11.78 -2.34 -1.01
CA ALA A 44 -12.18 -3.57 -1.70
C ALA A 44 -12.37 -3.39 -3.21
N GLN A 45 -12.92 -2.24 -3.65
CA GLN A 45 -13.08 -1.95 -5.07
C GLN A 45 -11.74 -1.73 -5.77
N LEU A 46 -10.81 -1.02 -5.12
CA LEU A 46 -9.46 -0.82 -5.65
C LEU A 46 -8.70 -2.13 -5.78
N LYS A 47 -8.76 -3.01 -4.78
CA LYS A 47 -8.14 -4.34 -4.84
C LYS A 47 -8.72 -5.20 -5.97
N ALA A 48 -9.99 -5.02 -6.31
CA ALA A 48 -10.62 -5.68 -7.43
C ALA A 48 -10.30 -5.04 -8.80
N GLY A 49 -9.43 -4.01 -8.85
CA GLY A 49 -9.08 -3.30 -10.08
C GLY A 49 -10.25 -2.49 -10.67
N LYS A 50 -11.28 -2.20 -9.87
CA LYS A 50 -12.47 -1.48 -10.34
C LYS A 50 -12.23 0.03 -10.27
N PRO A 51 -12.65 0.79 -11.30
CA PRO A 51 -12.62 2.25 -11.23
C PRO A 51 -13.60 2.74 -10.15
N ILE A 52 -13.17 3.72 -9.35
CA ILE A 52 -14.05 4.39 -8.38
C ILE A 52 -14.68 5.60 -9.07
N ILE A 53 -15.99 5.56 -9.23
CA ILE A 53 -16.76 6.69 -9.77
C ILE A 53 -17.06 7.65 -8.62
N PRO A 54 -16.78 8.96 -8.77
CA PRO A 54 -17.18 9.96 -7.80
C PRO A 54 -18.69 9.88 -7.53
N ARG A 55 -19.07 9.89 -6.25
CA ARG A 55 -20.48 9.82 -5.87
C ARG A 55 -21.04 11.24 -5.76
N SER A 56 -22.13 11.50 -6.47
CA SER A 56 -22.97 12.67 -6.27
C SER A 56 -24.04 12.37 -5.22
N TYR A 57 -24.34 13.37 -4.39
CA TYR A 57 -25.36 13.30 -3.35
C TYR A 57 -26.28 14.51 -3.49
N ASP A 58 -27.59 14.31 -3.34
CA ASP A 58 -28.57 15.39 -3.43
C ASP A 58 -28.48 16.37 -2.25
N SER A 59 -27.98 15.88 -1.10
CA SER A 59 -27.73 16.67 0.11
C SER A 59 -26.61 16.02 0.92
N VAL A 60 -25.76 16.83 1.54
CA VAL A 60 -24.64 16.38 2.38
C VAL A 60 -24.49 17.25 3.63
N THR A 61 -23.96 16.66 4.70
CA THR A 61 -23.54 17.40 5.90
C THR A 61 -22.02 17.48 5.92
N VAL A 62 -21.47 18.70 6.03
CA VAL A 62 -20.03 18.93 6.11
C VAL A 62 -19.65 19.14 7.57
N ALA A 63 -18.75 18.32 8.07
CA ALA A 63 -18.14 18.49 9.39
C ALA A 63 -16.81 19.22 9.24
N PHE A 64 -16.64 20.32 9.99
CA PHE A 64 -15.35 20.99 10.13
C PHE A 64 -14.69 20.51 11.41
N CYS A 65 -13.62 19.75 11.27
CA CYS A 65 -12.85 19.22 12.39
C CYS A 65 -11.41 19.75 12.29
N GLN A 66 -10.90 20.33 13.37
CA GLN A 66 -9.49 20.64 13.50
C GLN A 66 -8.78 19.44 14.12
N ILE A 67 -7.72 18.98 13.48
CA ILE A 67 -6.81 18.01 14.08
C ILE A 67 -5.88 18.79 15.01
N VAL A 68 -5.85 18.39 16.29
CA VAL A 68 -4.95 18.99 17.30
C VAL A 68 -3.51 18.83 16.81
N ASP A 69 -2.72 19.90 16.92
CA ASP A 69 -1.33 19.97 16.45
C ASP A 69 -1.10 19.80 14.94
N PHE A 70 -2.14 19.75 14.11
CA PHE A 70 -1.96 19.64 12.65
C PHE A 70 -1.17 20.82 12.06
N GLY A 71 -1.38 22.03 12.58
CA GLY A 71 -0.58 23.20 12.19
C GLY A 71 0.90 23.04 12.56
N VAL A 72 1.21 22.41 13.70
CA VAL A 72 2.58 22.12 14.15
C VAL A 72 3.22 21.05 13.26
N LEU A 73 2.47 20.01 12.89
CA LEU A 73 2.91 18.97 11.95
C LEU A 73 3.24 19.58 10.59
N MET A 74 2.33 20.38 10.03
CA MET A 74 2.53 21.03 8.73
C MET A 74 3.72 21.99 8.73
N GLY A 75 3.99 22.70 9.83
CA GLY A 75 5.17 23.54 9.97
C GLY A 75 6.50 22.77 9.93
N LYS A 76 6.51 21.48 10.26
CA LYS A 76 7.68 20.60 10.15
C LYS A 76 7.84 19.99 8.74
N CYS A 77 6.76 19.93 7.98
CA CYS A 77 6.77 19.46 6.60
C CYS A 77 7.08 20.64 5.67
N THR A 78 8.34 20.88 5.36
CA THR A 78 8.68 21.75 4.23
C THR A 78 8.22 21.06 2.94
N PRO A 79 7.33 21.67 2.14
CA PRO A 79 6.94 21.09 0.87
C PRO A 79 8.19 21.01 -0.03
N ALA A 80 8.59 19.80 -0.40
CA ALA A 80 9.57 19.59 -1.45
C ALA A 80 8.88 19.85 -2.79
N ILE A 81 8.73 21.12 -3.13
CA ILE A 81 8.37 21.54 -4.48
C ILE A 81 9.59 21.22 -5.36
N ARG A 82 9.53 20.11 -6.11
CA ARG A 82 10.38 19.88 -7.29
C ARG A 82 9.56 20.04 -8.55
#